data_AF-A0A382L096-F1
#
_entry.id   AF-A0A382L096-F1
#
_cell.length_a   1.000
_cell.length_b   1.000
_cell.length_c   1.000
_cell.angle_alpha   90.00
_cell.angle_beta   90.00
_cell.angle_gamma   90.00
#
_symmetry.space_group_name_H-M   'P 1'
#
loop_
_entity.id
_entity.type
_entity.pdbx_description
1 polymer ?
#
loop_
_entity_poly.entity_id
_entity_poly.type
_entity_poly.pdbx_seq_one_letter_code
_entity_poly.pdbx_strand_id
1 'polypeptide(L)'
;MSNDEHLLKIKEGVNAWNQWREQNPETTPDLSKVDIRGLQLQKINLSNVDLKEAKLQYSNLSGAILEKADMNKAKLLETNFQSANLKGANLSGAGLLESNLQFANLENAKLEKAQFNEGTMFNQTNLKGALLKGATGL
;
A
#
# COMPACT_ATOMS: atom_id res chain seq x y z
N MET A 1 -2.97 8.95 15.42
CA MET A 1 -4.15 8.07 15.39
C MET A 1 -4.83 8.41 14.09
N SER A 2 -5.26 7.42 13.30
CA SER A 2 -5.99 7.69 12.05
C SER A 2 -7.12 8.68 12.26
N ASN A 3 -7.38 9.53 11.28
CA ASN A 3 -8.53 10.42 11.32
C ASN A 3 -9.82 9.59 11.13
N ASP A 4 -10.77 9.73 12.06
CA ASP A 4 -12.03 8.99 12.06
C ASP A 4 -12.88 9.27 10.80
N GLU A 5 -12.80 10.46 10.23
CA GLU A 5 -13.48 10.83 8.99
C GLU A 5 -12.91 10.06 7.79
N HIS A 6 -11.57 10.01 7.66
CA HIS A 6 -10.92 9.24 6.58
C HIS A 6 -11.21 7.74 6.73
N LEU A 7 -11.22 7.23 7.97
CA LEU A 7 -11.58 5.85 8.25
C LEU A 7 -13.03 5.54 7.85
N LEU A 8 -13.96 6.43 8.17
CA LEU A 8 -15.35 6.26 7.76
C LEU A 8 -15.45 6.26 6.23
N LYS A 9 -14.76 7.20 5.57
CA LYS A 9 -14.80 7.34 4.11
C LYS A 9 -14.26 6.13 3.39
N ILE A 10 -13.15 5.54 3.85
CA ILE A 10 -12.59 4.33 3.20
C ILE A 10 -13.51 3.11 3.40
N LYS A 11 -14.25 3.05 4.52
CA LYS A 11 -15.21 1.98 4.80
C LYS A 11 -16.52 2.10 4.00
N GLU A 12 -16.86 3.30 3.52
CA GLU A 12 -17.96 3.49 2.57
C GLU A 12 -17.63 2.89 1.17
N GLY A 13 -16.35 2.57 0.92
CA GLY A 13 -15.89 1.85 -0.25
C GLY A 13 -15.09 2.70 -1.24
N VAL A 14 -14.53 2.02 -2.24
CA VAL A 14 -13.60 2.61 -3.23
C VAL A 14 -14.19 3.83 -3.93
N ASN A 15 -15.46 3.76 -4.36
CA ASN A 15 -16.09 4.87 -5.08
C ASN A 15 -16.22 6.12 -4.21
N ALA A 16 -16.69 5.97 -2.97
CA ALA A 16 -16.84 7.07 -2.03
C ALA A 16 -15.48 7.71 -1.70
N TRP A 17 -14.46 6.88 -1.46
CA TRP A 17 -13.10 7.36 -1.25
C TRP A 17 -12.56 8.12 -2.45
N ASN A 18 -12.67 7.54 -3.65
CA ASN A 18 -12.13 8.16 -4.87
C ASN A 18 -12.84 9.48 -5.20
N GLN A 19 -14.16 9.56 -5.04
CA GLN A 19 -14.92 10.81 -5.18
C GLN A 19 -14.46 11.86 -4.15
N TRP A 20 -14.26 11.46 -2.90
CA TRP A 20 -13.74 12.36 -1.88
C TRP A 20 -12.32 12.83 -2.22
N ARG A 21 -11.46 11.97 -2.78
CA ARG A 21 -10.10 12.36 -3.23
C ARG A 21 -10.14 13.36 -4.38
N GLU A 22 -11.07 13.22 -5.32
CA GLU A 22 -11.27 14.19 -6.40
C GLU A 22 -11.65 15.57 -5.87
N GLN A 23 -12.44 15.62 -4.80
CA GLN A 23 -12.85 16.87 -4.15
C GLN A 23 -11.77 17.44 -3.21
N ASN A 24 -10.82 16.61 -2.76
CA ASN A 24 -9.81 16.97 -1.77
C ASN A 24 -8.37 16.62 -2.23
N PRO A 25 -7.91 17.10 -3.40
CA PRO A 25 -6.64 16.68 -4.00
C PRO A 25 -5.41 17.07 -3.16
N GLU A 26 -5.47 18.22 -2.48
CA GLU A 26 -4.38 18.75 -1.63
C GLU A 26 -4.34 18.11 -0.24
N THR A 27 -5.39 17.38 0.15
CA THR A 27 -5.43 16.75 1.46
C THR A 27 -4.49 15.56 1.48
N THR A 28 -3.68 15.45 2.53
CA THR A 28 -2.90 14.26 2.86
C THR A 28 -3.69 13.44 3.87
N PRO A 29 -4.36 12.34 3.46
CA PRO A 29 -5.24 11.62 4.38
C PRO A 29 -4.43 10.82 5.41
N ASP A 30 -4.77 10.96 6.68
CA ASP A 30 -4.24 10.13 7.77
C ASP A 30 -5.10 8.87 7.96
N LEU A 31 -4.54 7.72 7.56
CA LEU A 31 -5.02 6.38 7.82
C LEU A 31 -3.96 5.56 8.61
N SER A 32 -3.13 6.24 9.40
CA SER A 32 -2.09 5.59 10.21
C SER A 32 -2.69 4.66 11.24
N LYS A 33 -2.12 3.45 11.38
CA LYS A 33 -2.55 2.39 12.33
C LYS A 33 -3.97 1.87 12.11
N VAL A 34 -4.62 2.23 11.01
CA VAL A 34 -5.98 1.82 10.71
C VAL A 34 -6.08 0.29 10.57
N ASP A 35 -7.24 -0.27 10.90
CA ASP A 35 -7.56 -1.68 10.65
C ASP A 35 -8.58 -1.80 9.51
N ILE A 36 -8.09 -2.21 8.33
CA ILE A 36 -8.87 -2.39 7.10
C ILE A 36 -8.47 -3.71 6.42
N ARG A 37 -8.21 -4.74 7.23
CA ARG A 37 -7.92 -6.11 6.77
C ARG A 37 -9.08 -6.67 5.94
N GLY A 38 -8.75 -7.40 4.89
CA GLY A 38 -9.72 -8.07 4.02
C GLY A 38 -10.59 -7.16 3.15
N LEU A 39 -10.39 -5.83 3.18
CA LEU A 39 -11.18 -4.92 2.37
C LEU A 39 -10.89 -5.09 0.87
N GLN A 40 -11.94 -4.92 0.07
CA GLN A 40 -11.88 -4.88 -1.39
C GLN A 40 -11.62 -3.43 -1.82
N LEU A 41 -10.35 -3.13 -2.11
CA LEU A 41 -9.84 -1.80 -2.38
C LEU A 41 -9.24 -1.70 -3.80
N GLN A 42 -9.78 -2.45 -4.76
CA GLN A 42 -9.27 -2.48 -6.12
C GLN A 42 -9.36 -1.08 -6.74
N LYS A 43 -8.29 -0.62 -7.40
CA LYS A 43 -8.23 0.69 -8.07
C LYS A 43 -8.50 1.90 -7.15
N ILE A 44 -8.38 1.74 -5.83
CA ILE A 44 -8.48 2.87 -4.90
C ILE A 44 -7.35 3.87 -5.10
N ASN A 45 -7.64 5.16 -4.94
CA ASN A 45 -6.63 6.23 -4.96
C ASN A 45 -6.12 6.55 -3.55
N LEU A 46 -5.09 5.84 -3.11
CA LEU A 46 -4.37 6.07 -1.86
C LEU A 46 -3.05 6.84 -2.07
N SER A 47 -2.95 7.66 -3.11
CA SER A 47 -1.76 8.48 -3.36
C SER A 47 -1.51 9.46 -2.21
N ASN A 48 -0.24 9.57 -1.79
CA ASN A 48 0.22 10.41 -0.68
C ASN A 48 -0.50 10.18 0.67
N VAL A 49 -1.16 9.04 0.88
CA VAL A 49 -1.83 8.72 2.16
C VAL A 49 -0.81 8.29 3.21
N ASP A 50 -0.99 8.71 4.46
CA ASP A 50 -0.27 8.13 5.61
C ASP A 50 -0.96 6.81 6.01
N LEU A 51 -0.28 5.70 5.75
CA LEU A 51 -0.66 4.32 6.07
C LEU A 51 0.36 3.67 7.03
N LYS A 52 1.11 4.48 7.80
CA LYS A 52 2.11 3.95 8.74
C LYS A 52 1.47 2.97 9.69
N GLU A 53 2.08 1.80 9.84
CA GLU A 53 1.61 0.74 10.74
C GLU A 53 0.15 0.27 10.46
N ALA A 54 -0.43 0.59 9.30
CA ALA A 54 -1.76 0.15 8.92
C ALA A 54 -1.84 -1.38 8.80
N LYS A 55 -3.00 -1.94 9.12
CA LYS A 55 -3.29 -3.37 8.99
C LYS A 55 -4.13 -3.60 7.72
N LEU A 56 -3.48 -4.09 6.68
CA LEU A 56 -4.04 -4.31 5.35
C LEU A 56 -4.01 -5.80 4.95
N GLN A 57 -3.70 -6.70 5.89
CA GLN A 57 -3.60 -8.13 5.60
C GLN A 57 -4.85 -8.63 4.89
N TYR A 58 -4.64 -9.51 3.90
CA TYR A 58 -5.69 -10.13 3.07
C TYR A 58 -6.51 -9.16 2.21
N SER A 59 -6.16 -7.87 2.18
CA SER A 59 -6.89 -6.88 1.38
C SER A 59 -6.53 -6.99 -0.10
N ASN A 60 -7.48 -6.61 -0.95
CA ASN A 60 -7.25 -6.56 -2.39
C ASN A 60 -7.04 -5.11 -2.85
N LEU A 61 -5.78 -4.76 -3.12
CA LEU A 61 -5.32 -3.47 -3.66
C LEU A 61 -4.90 -3.59 -5.14
N SER A 62 -5.42 -4.58 -5.87
CA SER A 62 -5.06 -4.76 -7.28
C SER A 62 -5.41 -3.48 -8.07
N GLY A 63 -4.44 -2.99 -8.85
CA GLY A 63 -4.56 -1.74 -9.62
C GLY A 63 -4.71 -0.47 -8.78
N ALA A 64 -4.50 -0.50 -7.45
CA ALA A 64 -4.57 0.68 -6.62
C ALA A 64 -3.47 1.70 -6.98
N ILE A 65 -3.76 2.98 -6.74
CA ILE A 65 -2.80 4.08 -6.86
C ILE A 65 -2.28 4.38 -5.45
N LEU A 66 -1.03 4.00 -5.18
CA LEU A 66 -0.32 4.16 -3.90
C LEU A 66 0.95 5.00 -4.09
N GLU A 67 0.99 5.84 -5.13
CA GLU A 67 2.13 6.70 -5.40
C GLU A 67 2.45 7.56 -4.17
N LYS A 68 3.71 7.50 -3.71
CA LYS A 68 4.22 8.22 -2.54
C LYS A 68 3.45 7.97 -1.24
N ALA A 69 2.64 6.92 -1.15
CA ALA A 69 2.00 6.54 0.11
C ALA A 69 3.05 6.16 1.16
N ASP A 70 2.83 6.54 2.41
CA ASP A 70 3.71 6.16 3.51
C ASP A 70 3.17 4.92 4.23
N MET A 71 3.67 3.75 3.88
CA MET A 71 3.31 2.45 4.46
C MET A 71 4.42 1.91 5.37
N ASN A 72 5.19 2.79 6.02
CA ASN A 72 6.24 2.37 6.95
C ASN A 72 5.67 1.40 7.99
N LYS A 73 6.27 0.21 8.11
CA LYS A 73 5.84 -0.84 9.05
C LYS A 73 4.39 -1.31 8.87
N ALA A 74 3.76 -1.09 7.71
CA ALA A 74 2.44 -1.63 7.43
C ALA A 74 2.46 -3.17 7.45
N LYS A 75 1.33 -3.76 7.86
CA LYS A 75 1.14 -5.22 7.86
C LYS A 75 0.39 -5.62 6.60
N LEU A 76 1.11 -6.25 5.68
CA LEU A 76 0.67 -6.51 4.31
C LEU A 76 0.63 -8.02 3.98
N LEU A 77 0.62 -8.92 4.97
CA LEU A 77 0.52 -10.37 4.76
C LEU A 77 -0.63 -10.71 3.78
N GLU A 78 -0.34 -11.52 2.76
CA GLU A 78 -1.30 -11.97 1.74
C GLU A 78 -2.08 -10.82 1.07
N THR A 79 -1.49 -9.62 0.97
CA THR A 79 -2.15 -8.48 0.31
C THR A 79 -1.94 -8.55 -1.19
N ASN A 80 -3.00 -8.34 -1.97
CA ASN A 80 -2.91 -8.32 -3.43
C ASN A 80 -2.61 -6.90 -3.94
N PHE A 81 -1.40 -6.67 -4.43
CA PHE A 81 -0.96 -5.44 -5.10
C PHE A 81 -0.78 -5.61 -6.62
N GLN A 82 -1.36 -6.65 -7.22
CA GLN A 82 -1.20 -6.91 -8.65
C GLN A 82 -1.53 -5.66 -9.48
N SER A 83 -0.59 -5.24 -10.34
CA SER A 83 -0.70 -4.04 -11.17
C SER A 83 -0.88 -2.71 -10.41
N ALA A 84 -0.63 -2.65 -9.11
CA ALA A 84 -0.69 -1.42 -8.33
C ALA A 84 0.47 -0.46 -8.67
N ASN A 85 0.22 0.84 -8.60
CA ASN A 85 1.25 1.86 -8.73
C ASN A 85 1.76 2.26 -7.34
N LEU A 86 2.95 1.80 -6.97
CA LEU A 86 3.65 2.04 -5.71
C LEU A 86 4.87 2.95 -5.90
N LYS A 87 4.92 3.73 -6.99
CA LYS A 87 6.06 4.59 -7.31
C LYS A 87 6.38 5.53 -6.15
N GLY A 88 7.63 5.51 -5.69
CA GLY A 88 8.09 6.34 -4.58
C GLY A 88 7.45 6.06 -3.22
N ALA A 89 6.66 4.99 -3.08
CA ALA A 89 6.02 4.65 -1.80
C ALA A 89 7.08 4.27 -0.75
N ASN A 90 6.76 4.53 0.52
CA ASN A 90 7.58 4.10 1.64
C ASN A 90 7.06 2.80 2.24
N LEU A 91 7.72 1.68 1.93
CA LEU A 91 7.43 0.35 2.47
C LEU A 91 8.52 -0.12 3.45
N SER A 92 9.32 0.81 3.99
CA SER A 92 10.38 0.46 4.93
C SER A 92 9.82 -0.30 6.14
N GLY A 93 10.38 -1.47 6.44
CA GLY A 93 9.94 -2.33 7.54
C GLY A 93 8.55 -2.96 7.37
N ALA A 94 7.91 -2.87 6.19
CA ALA A 94 6.62 -3.49 5.95
C ALA A 94 6.75 -5.02 5.84
N GLY A 95 5.72 -5.74 6.29
CA GLY A 95 5.64 -7.20 6.18
C GLY A 95 4.81 -7.62 4.97
N LEU A 96 5.47 -8.02 3.88
CA LEU A 96 4.93 -8.36 2.55
C LEU A 96 4.94 -9.87 2.27
N LEU A 97 4.94 -10.69 3.33
CA LEU A 97 4.91 -12.15 3.22
C LEU A 97 3.68 -12.57 2.39
N GLU A 98 3.86 -13.48 1.44
CA GLU A 98 2.80 -14.03 0.59
C GLU A 98 2.00 -12.97 -0.21
N SER A 99 2.51 -11.75 -0.31
CA SER A 99 1.87 -10.69 -1.10
C SER A 99 2.04 -10.92 -2.60
N ASN A 100 1.01 -10.53 -3.36
CA ASN A 100 1.09 -10.50 -4.82
C ASN A 100 1.53 -9.11 -5.30
N LEU A 101 2.76 -8.96 -5.76
CA LEU A 101 3.29 -7.73 -6.36
C LEU A 101 3.42 -7.83 -7.89
N GLN A 102 2.84 -8.85 -8.53
CA GLN A 102 3.01 -9.06 -9.97
C GLN A 102 2.56 -7.83 -10.76
N PHE A 103 3.36 -7.43 -11.75
CA PHE A 103 3.13 -6.24 -12.58
C PHE A 103 3.06 -4.90 -11.81
N ALA A 104 3.38 -4.88 -10.51
CA ALA A 104 3.34 -3.64 -9.74
C ALA A 104 4.50 -2.72 -10.10
N ASN A 105 4.28 -1.41 -9.95
CA ASN A 105 5.32 -0.42 -10.16
C ASN A 105 5.90 0.05 -8.82
N LEU A 106 7.09 -0.45 -8.45
CA LEU A 106 7.84 -0.05 -7.26
C LEU A 106 9.03 0.87 -7.59
N GLU A 107 8.97 1.59 -8.72
CA GLU A 107 10.03 2.53 -9.12
C GLU A 107 10.31 3.53 -7.99
N ASN A 108 11.58 3.64 -7.59
CA ASN A 108 12.05 4.51 -6.50
C ASN A 108 11.38 4.27 -5.13
N ALA A 109 10.72 3.12 -4.91
CA ALA A 109 10.13 2.79 -3.62
C ALA A 109 11.19 2.48 -2.56
N LYS A 110 10.88 2.78 -1.30
CA LYS A 110 11.72 2.46 -0.14
C LYS A 110 11.30 1.13 0.44
N LEU A 111 12.15 0.10 0.35
CA LEU A 111 11.90 -1.27 0.82
C LEU A 111 12.92 -1.67 1.89
N GLU A 112 13.60 -0.71 2.53
CA GLU A 112 14.60 -1.00 3.55
C GLU A 112 13.97 -1.79 4.70
N LYS A 113 14.58 -2.92 5.06
CA LYS A 113 14.07 -3.85 6.09
C LYS A 113 12.68 -4.41 5.82
N ALA A 114 12.16 -4.30 4.59
CA ALA A 114 10.93 -5.00 4.22
C ALA A 114 11.12 -6.51 4.34
N GLN A 115 10.06 -7.20 4.73
CA GLN A 115 10.07 -8.65 4.97
C GLN A 115 9.26 -9.35 3.89
N PHE A 116 9.89 -10.28 3.19
CA PHE A 116 9.32 -11.11 2.15
C PHE A 116 9.50 -12.60 2.53
N ASN A 117 8.90 -13.51 1.76
CA ASN A 117 9.17 -14.94 1.82
C ASN A 117 8.99 -15.58 0.44
N GLU A 118 9.17 -16.90 0.37
CA GLU A 118 9.02 -17.68 -0.88
C GLU A 118 7.65 -17.56 -1.56
N GLY A 119 6.61 -17.16 -0.82
CA GLY A 119 5.28 -16.91 -1.35
C GLY A 119 5.08 -15.50 -1.93
N THR A 120 6.00 -14.56 -1.70
CA THR A 120 5.88 -13.21 -2.26
C THR A 120 6.14 -13.24 -3.77
N MET A 121 5.17 -12.81 -4.57
CA MET A 121 5.25 -12.88 -6.03
C MET A 121 5.72 -11.56 -6.65
N PHE A 122 6.85 -11.58 -7.36
CA PHE A 122 7.45 -10.39 -8.00
C PHE A 122 7.42 -10.39 -9.53
N ASN A 123 6.75 -11.34 -10.19
CA ASN A 123 6.78 -11.46 -11.66
C ASN A 123 6.43 -10.13 -12.35
N GLN A 124 7.32 -9.63 -13.20
CA GLN A 124 7.17 -8.36 -13.93
C GLN A 124 7.02 -7.10 -13.04
N THR A 125 7.47 -7.15 -11.78
CA THR A 125 7.50 -5.97 -10.90
C THR A 125 8.60 -5.01 -11.36
N ASN A 126 8.29 -3.72 -11.49
CA ASN A 126 9.30 -2.72 -11.75
C ASN A 126 9.97 -2.27 -10.45
N LEU A 127 11.22 -2.67 -10.22
CA LEU A 127 12.02 -2.30 -9.05
C LEU A 127 13.10 -1.24 -9.35
N LYS A 128 13.03 -0.54 -10.50
CA LYS A 128 14.05 0.45 -10.88
C LYS A 128 14.21 1.52 -9.79
N GLY A 129 15.43 1.65 -9.25
CA GLY A 129 15.74 2.62 -8.21
C GLY A 129 15.18 2.30 -6.82
N ALA A 130 14.56 1.12 -6.62
CA ALA A 130 14.05 0.73 -5.32
C ALA A 130 15.20 0.50 -4.31
N LEU A 131 15.00 0.92 -3.07
CA LEU A 131 15.99 0.84 -2.00
C LEU A 131 15.73 -0.39 -1.13
N LEU A 132 16.56 -1.43 -1.22
CA LEU A 132 16.32 -2.73 -0.59
C LEU A 132 17.24 -3.00 0.63
N LYS A 133 17.89 -1.97 1.18
CA LYS A 133 18.90 -2.17 2.23
C LYS A 133 18.31 -2.90 3.44
N GLY A 134 18.83 -4.10 3.72
CA GLY A 134 18.39 -4.93 4.84
C GLY A 134 17.02 -5.58 4.65
N ALA A 135 16.44 -5.54 3.45
CA ALA A 135 15.28 -6.37 3.12
C ALA A 135 15.63 -7.85 3.27
N THR A 136 14.64 -8.68 3.61
CA THR A 136 14.82 -10.11 3.89
C THR A 136 13.83 -10.96 3.10
N GLY A 137 14.21 -12.18 2.74
CA GLY A 137 13.34 -13.14 2.04
C GLY A 137 13.08 -12.86 0.56
N LEU A 138 13.98 -12.12 -0.10
CA LEU A 138 14.03 -11.94 -1.55
C LEU A 138 14.52 -13.20 -2.27
#